data_AF-A0A8E0M6Q6-F1
#
_entry.id   AF-A0A8E0M6Q6-F1
#
_cell.length_a   1.000
_cell.length_b   1.000
_cell.length_c   1.000
_cell.angle_alpha   90.00
_cell.angle_beta   90.00
_cell.angle_gamma   90.00
#
_symmetry.space_group_name_H-M   'P 1'
#
loop_
_entity.id
_entity.type
_entity.pdbx_description
1 polymer ?
#
loop_
_entity_poly.entity_id
_entity_poly.type
_entity_poly.pdbx_seq_one_letter_code
_entity_poly.pdbx_strand_id
1 'polypeptide(L)' 'MLYQLLMSWRGSMGVNGTPDEFLEFFGHTNMKWWQFNGRYLQPAIDEINQKTGIKVHYAARKSGRTISEVEIDFTGDAS' A
#
# COMPACT_ATOMS: atom_id res chain seq x y z
N MET A 1 5.78 -0.62 -10.54
CA MET A 1 4.33 -0.28 -10.54
C MET A 1 3.89 0.40 -9.25
N LEU A 2 4.15 -0.15 -8.04
CA LEU A 2 3.79 0.53 -6.78
C LEU A 2 4.37 1.96 -6.74
N TYR A 3 5.67 2.13 -6.95
CA TYR A 3 6.28 3.47 -7.00
C TYR A 3 5.60 4.48 -7.96
N GLN A 4 5.06 4.04 -9.10
CA GLN A 4 4.33 4.91 -10.03
C GLN A 4 2.91 5.25 -9.54
N LEU A 5 2.23 4.33 -8.84
CA LEU A 5 1.00 4.63 -8.09
C LEU A 5 1.27 5.66 -6.99
N LEU A 6 2.38 5.48 -6.26
CA LEU A 6 2.77 6.41 -5.20
C LEU A 6 3.16 7.79 -5.74
N MET A 7 3.72 7.85 -6.96
CA MET A 7 4.00 9.11 -7.64
C MET A 7 2.77 9.77 -8.26
N SER A 8 1.75 9.02 -8.71
CA SER A 8 0.51 9.62 -9.21
C SER A 8 -0.35 10.21 -8.09
N TRP A 9 -0.17 9.72 -6.86
CA TRP A 9 -0.82 10.24 -5.64
C TRP A 9 0.02 11.29 -4.89
N ARG A 10 1.11 11.83 -5.47
CA ARG A 10 2.00 12.85 -4.86
C ARG A 10 1.31 14.15 -4.38
N GLY A 11 0.02 14.31 -4.63
CA GLY A 11 -0.80 15.41 -4.09
C GLY A 11 -1.57 15.08 -2.81
N SER A 12 -1.71 13.80 -2.43
CA SER A 12 -2.40 13.35 -1.21
C SER A 12 -1.43 12.61 -0.30
N MET A 13 -1.39 12.99 0.98
CA MET A 13 -0.44 12.45 1.97
C MET A 13 -0.60 10.96 2.27
N GLY A 14 -1.56 10.28 1.65
CA GLY A 14 -1.74 8.83 1.75
C GLY A 14 -2.76 8.28 0.75
N VAL A 15 -2.84 6.96 0.67
CA VAL A 15 -3.86 6.19 -0.05
C VAL A 15 -4.64 5.40 0.99
N ASN A 16 -5.97 5.57 1.02
CA ASN A 16 -6.86 4.74 1.83
C ASN A 16 -7.87 3.99 0.96
N GLY A 17 -8.19 2.77 1.35
CA GLY A 17 -9.15 1.93 0.63
C GLY A 17 -9.34 0.56 1.25
N THR A 18 -10.21 -0.24 0.67
CA THR A 18 -10.50 -1.60 1.07
C THR A 18 -9.48 -2.59 0.46
N PRO A 19 -9.23 -3.75 1.09
CA PRO A 19 -8.41 -4.81 0.50
C PRO A 19 -8.76 -5.17 -0.94
N ASP A 20 -10.05 -5.18 -1.28
CA ASP A 20 -10.54 -5.55 -2.60
C ASP A 20 -10.24 -4.48 -3.65
N GLU A 21 -10.37 -3.19 -3.30
CA GLU A 21 -9.98 -2.08 -4.20
C GLU A 21 -8.49 -2.12 -4.53
N PHE A 22 -7.64 -2.45 -3.54
CA PHE A 22 -6.21 -2.65 -3.79
C PHE A 22 -5.98 -3.86 -4.71
N LEU A 23 -6.62 -5.00 -4.47
CA LEU A 23 -6.49 -6.17 -5.33
C LEU A 23 -6.94 -5.89 -6.77
N GLU A 24 -8.04 -5.17 -6.94
CA GLU A 24 -8.53 -4.73 -8.25
C GLU A 24 -7.53 -3.82 -8.95
N PHE A 25 -7.03 -2.82 -8.22
CA PHE A 25 -6.07 -1.86 -8.75
C PHE A 25 -4.78 -2.53 -9.25
N PHE A 26 -4.26 -3.51 -8.50
CA PHE A 26 -3.06 -4.25 -8.89
C PHE A 26 -3.33 -5.45 -9.83
N GLY A 27 -4.57 -5.66 -10.28
CA GLY A 27 -4.92 -6.75 -11.19
C GLY A 27 -4.87 -8.14 -10.55
N HIS A 28 -5.03 -8.22 -9.23
CA HIS A 28 -4.95 -9.43 -8.42
C HIS A 28 -6.29 -9.82 -7.77
N THR A 29 -7.44 -9.50 -8.38
CA THR A 29 -8.80 -9.78 -7.86
C THR A 29 -9.05 -11.25 -7.48
N ASN A 30 -8.33 -12.20 -8.09
CA ASN A 30 -8.42 -13.63 -7.77
C ASN A 30 -7.57 -14.07 -6.56
N MET A 31 -6.77 -13.18 -5.97
CA MET A 31 -5.86 -13.46 -4.87
C MET A 31 -6.47 -13.06 -3.52
N LYS A 32 -6.17 -13.81 -2.45
CA LYS A 32 -6.57 -13.38 -1.10
C LYS A 32 -5.70 -12.23 -0.62
N TRP A 33 -6.30 -11.26 0.07
CA TRP A 33 -5.61 -10.10 0.63
C TRP A 33 -4.33 -10.45 1.40
N TRP A 34 -4.37 -11.45 2.28
CA TRP A 34 -3.20 -11.84 3.08
C TRP A 34 -2.03 -12.33 2.21
N GLN A 35 -2.32 -12.97 1.07
CA GLN A 35 -1.29 -13.39 0.10
C GLN A 35 -0.74 -12.18 -0.64
N PHE A 36 -1.62 -11.30 -1.10
CA PHE A 36 -1.22 -10.08 -1.80
C PHE A 36 -0.35 -9.19 -0.90
N ASN A 37 -0.82 -8.93 0.33
CA ASN A 37 -0.13 -8.11 1.30
C ASN A 37 1.27 -8.67 1.61
N GLY A 38 1.38 -9.97 1.89
CA GLY A 38 2.66 -10.57 2.24
C GLY A 38 3.64 -10.72 1.07
N ARG A 39 3.15 -10.96 -0.16
CA ARG A 39 4.01 -11.23 -1.33
C ARG A 39 4.35 -10.00 -2.15
N TYR A 40 3.51 -8.97 -2.12
CA TYR A 40 3.64 -7.82 -3.00
C TYR A 40 3.68 -6.52 -2.22
N LEU A 41 2.69 -6.26 -1.34
CA LEU A 41 2.56 -4.95 -0.70
C LEU A 41 3.68 -4.67 0.30
N GLN A 42 3.89 -5.56 1.29
CA GLN A 42 4.94 -5.40 2.31
C GLN A 42 6.35 -5.37 1.70
N PRO A 43 6.73 -6.29 0.78
CA PRO A 43 8.06 -6.22 0.16
C PRO A 43 8.29 -4.93 -0.63
N ALA A 44 7.25 -4.40 -1.27
CA ALA A 44 7.38 -3.16 -2.03
C ALA A 44 7.46 -1.93 -1.11
N ILE A 45 6.73 -1.92 0.00
CA ILE A 45 6.89 -0.91 1.08
C ILE A 45 8.32 -0.94 1.62
N ASP A 46 8.83 -2.12 1.95
CA ASP A 46 10.19 -2.31 2.46
C ASP A 46 11.24 -1.83 1.46
N GLU A 47 11.07 -2.16 0.18
CA GLU A 47 11.96 -1.72 -0.89
C GLU A 47 12.01 -0.19 -0.98
N ILE A 48 10.86 0.48 -0.92
CA ILE A 48 10.80 1.95 -0.96
C ILE A 48 11.46 2.55 0.29
N ASN A 49 11.13 2.01 1.47
CA ASN A 49 11.67 2.47 2.75
C ASN A 49 13.19 2.33 2.87
N GLN A 50 13.77 1.33 2.18
CA GLN A 50 15.21 1.03 2.20
C GLN A 50 15.97 1.74 1.08
N LYS A 51 15.40 1.81 -0.13
CA LYS A 51 16.10 2.28 -1.33
C LYS A 51 15.81 3.73 -1.69
N THR A 52 14.83 4.36 -1.04
CA THR A 52 14.45 5.75 -1.30
C THR A 52 14.50 6.59 -0.01
N GLY A 53 14.55 7.91 -0.15
CA GLY A 53 14.40 8.84 0.97
C GLY A 53 12.96 8.94 1.52
N ILE A 54 12.01 8.20 0.94
CA ILE A 54 10.60 8.24 1.31
C ILE A 54 10.34 7.22 2.42
N LYS A 55 9.62 7.63 3.47
CA LYS A 55 9.03 6.71 4.44
C LYS A 55 7.58 6.43 4.10
N VAL A 56 7.27 5.16 3.91
CA VAL A 56 5.94 4.62 3.67
C VAL A 56 5.48 3.95 4.95
N HIS A 57 4.38 4.45 5.51
CA HIS A 57 3.69 3.87 6.65
C HIS A 57 2.53 3.02 6.14
N TYR A 58 2.32 1.86 6.75
CA TYR A 58 1.21 0.97 6.45
C TYR A 58 0.39 0.75 7.71
N ALA A 59 -0.90 1.04 7.62
CA ALA A 59 -1.88 0.73 8.65
C ALA A 59 -3.03 -0.07 8.03
N ALA A 60 -3.58 -0.99 8.82
CA ALA A 60 -4.74 -1.77 8.41
C ALA A 60 -5.75 -1.82 9.56
N ARG A 61 -6.96 -1.38 9.28
CA ARG A 61 -8.08 -1.45 10.22
C ARG A 61 -8.80 -2.78 10.07
N LYS A 62 -9.01 -3.45 11.21
CA LYS A 62 -9.76 -4.70 11.27
C LYS A 62 -11.20 -4.43 11.71
N SER A 63 -12.15 -5.11 11.08
CA SER A 63 -13.51 -5.28 11.59
C SER A 63 -13.71 -6.76 11.91
N GLY A 64 -13.73 -7.09 13.21
CA GLY A 64 -13.74 -8.48 13.65
C GLY A 64 -12.50 -9.25 13.17
N ARG A 65 -12.71 -10.28 12.35
CA ARG A 65 -11.64 -11.15 11.82
C ARG A 65 -11.12 -10.72 10.45
N THR A 66 -11.73 -9.72 9.81
CA THR A 66 -11.38 -9.27 8.46
C THR A 66 -10.71 -7.90 8.51
N ILE A 67 -9.87 -7.61 7.51
CA ILE A 67 -9.36 -6.26 7.27
C ILE A 67 -10.44 -5.52 6.48
N SER A 68 -10.83 -4.34 6.95
CA SER A 68 -11.88 -3.53 6.35
C SER A 68 -11.33 -2.30 5.65
N GLU A 69 -10.17 -1.81 6.10
CA GLU A 69 -9.54 -0.62 5.54
C GLU A 69 -8.03 -0.78 5.61
N VAL A 70 -7.37 -0.25 4.59
CA VAL A 70 -5.93 -0.24 4.40
C VAL A 70 -5.55 1.20 4.10
N GLU A 71 -4.60 1.70 4.86
CA GLU A 71 -4.09 3.06 4.78
C GLU A 71 -2.58 2.99 4.56
N ILE A 72 -2.11 3.76 3.57
CA ILE A 72 -0.71 3.85 3.21
C ILE A 72 -0.33 5.33 3.16
N ASP A 73 0.46 5.78 4.12
CA ASP A 73 0.87 7.18 4.21
C ASP A 73 2.32 7.38 3.83
N PHE A 74 2.64 8.60 3.39
CA PHE A 74 3.98 8.98 2.97
C PHE A 74 4.51 10.10 3.86
N THR A 75 5.73 9.93 4.33
CA THR A 75 6.45 10.96 5.08
C THR A 75 7.87 11.03 4.52
N GLY A 76 8.24 12.17 3.94
CA GLY A 76 9.60 12.41 3.47
C GLY A 76 9.68 13.34 2.28
N ASP A 77 10.81 14.05 2.17
CA ASP A 77 11.15 14.80 0.96
C ASP A 77 11.69 13.83 -0.09
N ALA A 78 10.97 13.74 -1.21
CA ALA A 78 11.54 13.11 -2.40
C ALA A 78 12.66 14.01 -2.92
N SER A 79 13.86 13.79 -2.40
CA SER A 79 15.10 14.47 -2.79
C SER A 79 15.44 14.20 -4.25
#